data_AF-A0A961JGI4-F1
#
_entry.id   AF-A0A961JGI4-F1
#
_cell.length_a   1.000
_cell.length_b   1.000
_cell.length_c   1.000
_cell.angle_alpha   90.00
_cell.angle_beta   90.00
_cell.angle_gamma   90.00
#
_symmetry.space_group_name_H-M   'P 1'
#
loop_
_entity.id
_entity.type
_entity.pdbx_description
1 polymer ?
#
loop_
_entity_poly.entity_id
_entity_poly.type
_entity_poly.pdbx_seq_one_letter_code
_entity_poly.pdbx_strand_id
1 'polypeptide(L)'
;KLDKTGGLTEALALRDAARAGGYAIMVGCMVGSSLAMAPAVLLAQGALVTDLDGPLLLARDRAVPLRYDDAGVHPPVAALWG
;
A
#
# COMPACT_ATOMS: atom_id res chain seq x y z
N LYS A 1 -0.45 6.86 -3.50
CA LYS A 1 -0.04 5.87 -4.52
C LYS A 1 1.46 5.98 -4.72
N LEU A 2 2.21 4.90 -4.50
CA LEU A 2 3.67 4.91 -4.59
C LEU A 2 4.18 5.23 -5.99
N ASP A 3 3.45 4.81 -7.04
CA ASP A 3 3.79 5.11 -8.44
C ASP A 3 3.81 6.61 -8.74
N LYS A 4 3.00 7.41 -8.02
CA LYS A 4 2.92 8.86 -8.22
C LYS A 4 3.96 9.63 -7.42
N THR A 5 4.37 9.10 -6.27
CA THR A 5 5.39 9.72 -5.41
C THR A 5 6.80 9.25 -5.77
N GLY A 6 6.94 8.24 -6.63
CA GLY A 6 8.24 7.67 -6.97
C GLY A 6 8.84 6.80 -5.86
N GLY A 7 8.00 6.21 -4.99
CA GLY A 7 8.44 5.27 -3.95
C GLY A 7 8.00 5.64 -2.53
N LEU A 8 8.40 4.80 -1.57
CA LEU A 8 7.96 4.86 -0.17
C LEU A 8 8.51 6.08 0.58
N THR A 9 9.78 6.43 0.37
CA THR A 9 10.43 7.56 1.05
C THR A 9 9.67 8.87 0.83
N GLU A 10 9.41 9.22 -0.43
CA GLU A 10 8.66 10.43 -0.77
C GLU A 10 7.18 10.32 -0.37
N ALA A 11 6.61 9.12 -0.41
CA ALA A 11 5.22 8.94 0.02
C ALA A 11 5.02 9.23 1.52
N LEU A 12 5.98 8.85 2.36
CA LEU A 12 5.97 9.16 3.79
C LEU A 12 6.11 10.67 4.02
N ALA A 13 7.04 11.33 3.33
CA ALA A 13 7.21 12.78 3.40
C ALA A 13 5.92 13.52 2.98
N LEU A 14 5.31 13.12 1.86
CA LEU A 14 4.05 13.69 1.38
C LEU A 14 2.88 13.45 2.34
N ARG A 15 2.77 12.24 2.92
CA ARG A 15 1.74 11.93 3.93
C ARG A 15 1.86 12.86 5.14
N ASP A 16 3.07 13.06 5.63
CA ASP A 16 3.30 13.88 6.81
C ASP A 16 3.03 15.36 6.52
N ALA A 17 3.41 15.86 5.34
CA ALA A 17 3.03 17.19 4.87
C ALA A 17 1.51 17.36 4.72
N ALA A 18 0.81 16.37 4.16
CA ALA A 18 -0.64 16.39 4.03
C ALA A 18 -1.35 16.41 5.40
N ARG A 19 -0.87 15.63 6.37
CA ARG A 19 -1.37 15.67 7.75
C ARG A 19 -1.15 17.03 8.40
N ALA A 20 0.04 17.63 8.24
CA ALA A 20 0.33 18.97 8.73
C ALA A 20 -0.58 20.05 8.09
N GLY A 21 -0.98 19.83 6.83
CA GLY A 21 -1.96 20.66 6.12
C GLY A 21 -3.42 20.40 6.49
N GLY A 22 -3.71 19.51 7.43
CA GLY A 22 -5.08 19.19 7.87
C GLY A 22 -5.86 18.30 6.91
N TYR A 23 -5.20 17.66 5.93
CA TYR A 23 -5.87 16.74 5.02
C TYR A 23 -6.06 15.36 5.64
N ALA A 24 -7.21 14.73 5.35
CA ALA A 24 -7.37 13.30 5.56
C ALA A 24 -6.52 12.52 4.55
N ILE A 25 -6.02 11.35 4.97
CA ILE A 25 -5.11 10.53 4.15
C ILE A 25 -5.87 9.36 3.53
N MET A 26 -5.71 9.19 2.22
CA MET A 26 -6.11 7.99 1.48
C MET A 26 -4.89 7.40 0.77
N VAL A 27 -4.65 6.11 0.97
CA VAL A 27 -3.53 5.38 0.35
C VAL A 27 -4.08 4.37 -0.65
N GLY A 28 -3.94 4.71 -1.93
CA GLY A 28 -4.32 3.83 -3.04
C GLY A 28 -3.14 3.19 -3.78
N CYS A 29 -3.46 2.29 -4.71
CA CYS A 29 -2.53 1.68 -5.64
C CYS A 29 -2.90 1.88 -7.13
N MET A 30 -2.00 1.45 -8.03
CA MET A 30 -2.37 1.03 -9.38
C MET A 30 -2.64 -0.48 -9.39
N VAL A 31 -3.23 -1.01 -10.47
CA VAL A 31 -3.32 -2.47 -10.64
C VAL A 31 -1.91 -3.06 -10.72
N GLY A 32 -1.57 -3.92 -9.76
CA GLY A 32 -0.23 -4.48 -9.62
C GLY A 32 -0.17 -5.62 -8.61
N SER A 33 0.93 -6.37 -8.63
CA SER A 33 1.14 -7.55 -7.78
C SER A 33 1.32 -7.21 -6.30
N SER A 34 1.24 -8.22 -5.42
CA SER A 34 1.48 -8.05 -3.97
C SER A 34 2.79 -7.36 -3.62
N LEU A 35 3.83 -7.52 -4.45
CA LEU A 35 5.11 -6.83 -4.27
C LEU A 35 4.99 -5.31 -4.32
N ALA A 36 4.11 -4.75 -5.16
CA ALA A 36 3.90 -3.31 -5.24
C ALA A 36 3.06 -2.78 -4.07
N MET A 37 2.16 -3.61 -3.54
CA MET A 37 1.32 -3.28 -2.38
C MET A 37 2.09 -3.36 -1.06
N ALA A 38 3.07 -4.26 -0.94
CA ALA A 38 3.80 -4.53 0.30
C ALA A 38 4.34 -3.27 1.01
N PRO A 39 5.12 -2.38 0.36
CA PRO A 39 5.54 -1.11 0.98
C PRO A 39 4.37 -0.15 1.25
N ALA A 40 3.28 -0.22 0.47
CA ALA A 40 2.13 0.65 0.65
C ALA A 40 1.31 0.30 1.91
N VAL A 41 1.36 -0.95 2.39
CA VAL A 41 0.77 -1.35 3.68
C VAL A 41 1.38 -0.56 4.85
N LEU A 42 2.68 -0.23 4.79
CA LEU A 42 3.34 0.61 5.79
C LEU A 42 2.90 2.07 5.68
N LEU A 43 2.77 2.59 4.45
CA LEU A 43 2.29 3.95 4.21
C LEU A 43 0.84 4.15 4.71
N ALA A 44 -0.01 3.12 4.57
CA ALA A 44 -1.42 3.12 4.93
C ALA A 44 -1.70 3.17 6.44
N GLN A 45 -0.68 3.06 7.29
CA GLN A 45 -0.88 3.11 8.74
C GLN A 45 -1.39 4.50 9.19
N GLY A 46 -2.60 4.49 9.76
CA GLY A 46 -3.34 5.70 10.12
C GLY A 46 -3.87 6.50 8.92
N ALA A 47 -4.02 5.89 7.75
CA ALA A 47 -4.84 6.43 6.68
C ALA A 47 -6.34 6.24 7.04
N LEU A 48 -7.18 7.17 6.59
CA LEU A 48 -8.63 7.06 6.75
C LEU A 48 -9.22 6.02 5.78
N VAL A 49 -8.64 5.94 4.58
CA VAL A 49 -9.07 5.01 3.52
C VAL A 49 -7.84 4.33 2.92
N THR A 50 -7.97 3.03 2.67
CA THR A 50 -6.93 2.20 2.05
C THR A 50 -7.53 1.48 0.85
N ASP A 51 -6.85 1.60 -0.29
CA ASP A 51 -7.20 1.00 -1.58
C ASP A 51 -5.96 0.26 -2.10
N LEU A 52 -5.74 -0.96 -1.59
CA LEU A 52 -4.58 -1.81 -1.87
C LEU A 52 -5.01 -3.18 -2.43
N ASP A 53 -6.03 -3.16 -3.29
CA ASP A 53 -6.71 -4.33 -3.83
C ASP A 53 -6.14 -4.82 -5.19
N GLY A 54 -5.13 -4.12 -5.73
CA GLY A 54 -4.52 -4.42 -7.02
C GLY A 54 -4.26 -5.91 -7.29
N PRO A 55 -3.71 -6.68 -6.33
CA PRO A 55 -3.47 -8.12 -6.51
C PRO A 55 -4.74 -8.96 -6.69
N LEU A 56 -5.86 -8.55 -6.07
CA LEU A 56 -7.15 -9.24 -6.17
C LEU A 56 -7.76 -9.14 -7.59
N LEU A 57 -7.28 -8.18 -8.38
CA LEU A 57 -7.69 -7.96 -9.76
C LEU A 57 -6.85 -8.76 -10.77
N LEU A 58 -5.81 -9.47 -10.32
CA LEU A 58 -4.92 -10.26 -11.17
C LEU A 58 -5.35 -11.73 -11.21
N ALA A 59 -5.29 -12.35 -12.40
CA ALA A 59 -5.49 -13.79 -12.54
C ALA A 59 -4.37 -14.63 -11.88
N ARG A 60 -3.19 -14.02 -11.67
CA ARG A 60 -2.04 -14.63 -11.02
C ARG A 60 -1.19 -13.56 -10.33
N ASP A 61 -0.84 -13.81 -9.08
CA ASP A 61 0.05 -12.96 -8.29
C ASP A 61 1.40 -13.66 -8.00
N ARG A 62 2.23 -13.08 -7.12
CA ARG A 62 3.49 -13.65 -6.63
C ARG A 62 3.27 -14.98 -5.90
N ALA A 63 4.29 -15.84 -5.91
CA ALA A 63 4.27 -17.11 -5.19
C ALA A 63 4.09 -16.93 -3.67
N VAL A 64 4.65 -15.86 -3.11
CA VAL A 64 4.40 -15.39 -1.75
C VAL A 64 3.61 -14.09 -1.85
N PRO A 65 2.27 -14.13 -1.81
CA PRO A 65 1.44 -12.93 -1.92
C PRO A 65 1.24 -12.25 -0.57
N LEU A 66 0.66 -11.05 -0.59
CA LEU A 66 0.01 -10.49 0.59
C LEU A 66 -1.22 -11.33 0.93
N ARG A 67 -1.51 -11.38 2.23
CA ARG A 67 -2.74 -12.01 2.72
C ARG A 67 -3.86 -10.98 2.77
N TYR A 68 -5.02 -11.40 2.30
CA TYR A 68 -6.28 -10.65 2.35
C TYR A 68 -7.32 -11.53 3.05
N ASP A 69 -8.11 -10.93 3.94
CA ASP A 69 -9.31 -11.53 4.54
C ASP A 69 -10.34 -10.43 4.83
N ASP A 70 -11.41 -10.77 5.57
CA ASP A 70 -12.49 -9.83 5.91
C ASP A 70 -12.01 -8.64 6.75
N ALA A 71 -10.86 -8.74 7.42
CA ALA A 71 -10.23 -7.63 8.14
C ALA A 71 -9.38 -6.73 7.22
N GLY A 72 -9.25 -7.08 5.94
CA GLY A 72 -8.51 -6.33 4.92
C GLY A 72 -7.16 -6.96 4.58
N VAL A 73 -6.22 -6.09 4.18
CA VAL A 73 -4.85 -6.48 3.78
C VAL A 73 -3.93 -6.56 5.00
N HIS A 74 -3.12 -7.61 5.07
CA HIS A 74 -2.18 -7.87 6.17
C HIS A 74 -0.75 -7.44 5.84
N PRO A 75 0.11 -7.20 6.85
CA PRO A 75 1.51 -6.90 6.63
C PRO A 75 2.24 -7.95 5.77
N PRO A 76 3.19 -7.54 4.91
CA PRO A 76 4.01 -8.47 4.15
C PRO A 76 4.92 -9.29 5.07
N VAL A 77 5.29 -10.47 4.58
CA VAL A 77 6.41 -11.25 5.12
C VAL A 77 7.71 -10.87 4.39
N ALA A 78 8.86 -11.00 5.05
CA ALA A 78 10.17 -10.67 4.45
C ALA A 78 10.46 -11.46 3.15
N ALA A 79 9.92 -12.68 3.03
CA ALA A 79 10.03 -13.47 1.80
C ALA A 79 9.34 -12.82 0.58
N LEU A 80 8.41 -11.87 0.79
CA LEU A 80 7.84 -11.04 -0.25
C LEU A 80 8.60 -9.72 -0.39
N TRP A 81 8.68 -8.94 0.69
CA TRP A 81 9.34 -7.63 0.73
C TRP A 81 9.54 -7.17 2.18
N GLY A 82 10.72 -6.58 2.45
CA GLY A 82 11.18 -6.21 3.80
C GLY A 82 12.02 -7.31 4.44
#